data_AF-A0A443R645-F1
#
_entry.id   AF-A0A443R645-F1
#
_cell.length_a   1.000
_cell.length_b   1.000
_cell.length_c   1.000
_cell.angle_alpha   90.00
_cell.angle_beta   90.00
_cell.angle_gamma   90.00
#
_symmetry.space_group_name_H-M   'P 1'
#
loop_
_entity.id
_entity.type
_entity.pdbx_description
1 polymer ?
#
loop_
_entity_poly.entity_id
_entity_poly.type
_entity_poly.pdbx_seq_one_letter_code
_entity_poly.pdbx_strand_id
1 'polypeptide(L)'
;MANEKSTYADENNERLTVLCVSLSDVGHVNTVLGIANALKRKNHRVVYATDKSWEGKFIKFGIEEQLFDEKQFGDEKNGSNRNPTDFVDELYDAMKMPLIKRLSKKVPMFISRFHGTVAQRESLLKIVSKVKPGVILVDNLVPYPCLIETNLPLVYVFSANPLKAFDDERLPPATMGLPINDNSDWASARKIIKETEEPVRKEMNKVFREFNLPLLRENRTQFVSTNLNVYVYPKPLMEDYLRLCPLGDEWIGLDHSIRESDESFELPPNFKSENDKLIFLSLGSIASRLFQLMSRLVKILSKCKHKVIVVTGKFHDKYELANNMWGQPFLPQLEVLPLVDLVITHGGNNTFIETLYFGKPM
;
A
#
# COMPACT_ATOMS: atom_id res chain seq x y z
N MET A 1 28.62 11.88 31.38
CA MET A 1 27.63 10.77 31.34
C MET A 1 27.79 10.09 30.00
N ALA A 2 27.99 8.78 30.05
CA ALA A 2 28.61 8.00 28.98
C ALA A 2 27.73 7.88 27.73
N ASN A 3 28.38 7.95 26.56
CA ASN A 3 27.89 7.48 25.28
C ASN A 3 27.58 5.98 25.40
N GLU A 4 26.31 5.60 25.45
CA GLU A 4 25.88 4.25 25.07
C GLU A 4 26.02 4.13 23.54
N LYS A 5 27.24 3.76 23.11
CA LYS A 5 27.42 3.10 21.82
C LYS A 5 26.62 1.80 21.89
N SER A 6 25.50 1.76 21.16
CA SER A 6 24.78 0.55 20.86
C SER A 6 25.73 -0.43 20.15
N THR A 7 26.27 -1.38 20.91
CA THR A 7 27.04 -2.52 20.44
C THR A 7 26.07 -3.64 20.09
N TYR A 8 25.36 -3.52 18.98
CA TYR A 8 24.94 -4.71 18.25
C TYR A 8 26.15 -5.14 17.42
N ALA A 9 27.02 -5.93 18.03
CA ALA A 9 28.11 -6.59 17.35
C ALA A 9 27.55 -7.49 16.25
N ASP A 10 28.15 -7.37 15.06
CA ASP A 10 27.90 -8.09 13.80
C ASP A 10 28.29 -9.59 13.94
N GLU A 11 27.65 -10.32 14.85
CA GLU A 11 27.88 -11.75 15.01
C GLU A 11 26.93 -12.53 14.08
N ASN A 12 27.49 -13.06 12.99
CA ASN A 12 26.88 -13.95 11.99
C ASN A 12 25.79 -13.36 11.07
N ASN A 13 26.06 -12.25 10.37
CA ASN A 13 25.16 -11.83 9.28
C ASN A 13 25.43 -12.63 7.99
N GLU A 14 25.04 -13.91 7.98
CA GLU A 14 25.05 -14.72 6.75
C GLU A 14 24.25 -14.00 5.66
N ARG A 15 24.80 -13.94 4.45
CA ARG A 15 24.15 -13.31 3.31
C ARG A 15 22.89 -14.10 2.92
N LEU A 16 21.74 -13.67 3.40
CA LEU A 16 20.44 -14.21 2.99
C LEU A 16 20.09 -13.88 1.53
N THR A 17 19.36 -14.79 0.90
CA THR A 17 18.58 -14.51 -0.32
C THR A 17 17.13 -14.27 0.06
N VAL A 18 16.63 -13.07 -0.23
CA VAL A 18 15.27 -12.62 0.08
C VAL A 18 14.45 -12.58 -1.20
N LEU A 19 13.32 -13.29 -1.23
CA LEU A 19 12.34 -13.19 -2.30
C LEU A 19 11.23 -12.22 -1.88
N CYS A 20 11.17 -11.05 -2.52
CA CYS A 20 10.10 -10.09 -2.36
C CYS A 20 8.95 -10.41 -3.33
N VAL A 21 7.72 -10.39 -2.82
CA VAL A 21 6.50 -10.56 -3.61
C VAL A 21 5.50 -9.52 -3.15
N SER A 22 4.87 -8.79 -4.05
CA SER A 22 3.78 -7.88 -3.68
C SER A 22 2.64 -7.92 -4.69
N LEU A 23 1.47 -7.49 -4.24
CA LEU A 23 0.42 -7.02 -5.14
C LEU A 23 0.98 -5.94 -6.08
N SER A 24 0.71 -6.02 -7.38
CA SER A 24 1.26 -5.11 -8.39
C SER A 24 0.63 -3.71 -8.42
N ASP A 25 0.16 -3.24 -7.27
CA ASP A 25 -0.34 -1.89 -7.03
C ASP A 25 0.77 -1.03 -6.38
N VAL A 26 0.92 0.21 -6.84
CA VAL A 26 2.03 1.12 -6.47
C VAL A 26 2.26 1.24 -4.95
N GLY A 27 1.18 1.22 -4.16
CA GLY A 27 1.27 1.29 -2.69
C GLY A 27 2.04 0.11 -2.08
N HIS A 28 1.72 -1.10 -2.51
CA HIS A 28 2.32 -2.34 -2.02
C HIS A 28 3.76 -2.48 -2.54
N VAL A 29 3.96 -2.22 -3.84
CA VAL A 29 5.28 -2.26 -4.47
C VAL A 29 6.25 -1.29 -3.81
N ASN A 30 5.86 -0.02 -3.63
CA ASN A 30 6.76 0.97 -3.03
C ASN A 30 7.11 0.61 -1.57
N THR A 31 6.18 0.01 -0.82
CA THR A 31 6.43 -0.40 0.56
C THR A 31 7.49 -1.50 0.61
N VAL A 32 7.31 -2.55 -0.19
CA VAL A 32 8.24 -3.69 -0.25
C VAL A 32 9.58 -3.26 -0.85
N LEU A 33 9.60 -2.38 -1.85
CA LEU A 33 10.80 -1.82 -2.44
C LEU A 33 11.66 -1.06 -1.41
N GLY A 34 11.03 -0.29 -0.52
CA GLY A 34 11.73 0.38 0.57
C GLY A 34 12.47 -0.59 1.49
N ILE A 35 11.80 -1.68 1.87
CA ILE A 35 12.38 -2.75 2.70
C ILE A 35 13.48 -3.50 1.92
N ALA A 36 13.24 -3.83 0.66
CA ALA A 36 14.19 -4.48 -0.24
C ALA A 36 15.50 -3.68 -0.35
N ASN A 37 15.42 -2.37 -0.54
CA ASN A 37 16.59 -1.49 -0.60
C ASN A 37 17.37 -1.48 0.72
N ALA A 38 16.67 -1.45 1.87
CA ALA A 38 17.33 -1.54 3.17
C ALA A 38 18.07 -2.87 3.37
N LEU A 39 17.46 -3.99 3.00
CA LEU A 39 18.08 -5.32 3.06
C LEU A 39 19.29 -5.43 2.12
N LYS A 40 19.20 -4.85 0.91
CA LYS A 40 20.32 -4.79 -0.03
C LYS A 40 21.50 -3.99 0.54
N ARG A 41 21.25 -2.85 1.19
CA ARG A 41 22.30 -2.06 1.88
C ARG A 41 22.99 -2.85 3.00
N LYS A 42 22.33 -3.88 3.54
CA LYS A 42 22.88 -4.84 4.50
C LYS A 42 23.53 -6.08 3.82
N ASN A 43 23.85 -5.97 2.53
CA ASN A 43 24.54 -7.00 1.74
C ASN A 43 23.74 -8.29 1.49
N HIS A 44 22.43 -8.30 1.73
CA HIS A 44 21.57 -9.42 1.34
C HIS A 44 21.33 -9.43 -0.17
N ARG A 45 21.16 -10.63 -0.76
CA ARG A 45 20.69 -10.75 -2.15
C ARG A 45 19.17 -10.59 -2.14
N VAL A 46 18.66 -9.66 -2.95
CA VAL A 46 17.22 -9.40 -3.04
C VAL A 46 16.74 -9.67 -4.46
N VAL A 47 15.70 -10.50 -4.56
CA VAL A 47 15.03 -10.84 -5.81
C VAL A 47 13.57 -10.44 -5.67
N TYR A 48 13.04 -9.69 -6.63
CA TYR A 48 11.64 -9.29 -6.68
C TYR A 48 10.88 -10.16 -7.68
N ALA A 49 9.93 -10.96 -7.19
CA ALA A 49 8.94 -11.59 -8.04
C ALA A 49 7.83 -10.58 -8.33
N THR A 50 7.65 -10.22 -9.60
CA THR A 50 6.75 -9.12 -9.99
C THR A 50 5.96 -9.45 -11.24
N ASP A 51 4.80 -8.80 -11.41
CA ASP A 51 4.06 -8.82 -12.65
C ASP A 51 4.87 -8.21 -13.81
N LYS A 52 4.61 -8.68 -15.04
CA LYS A 52 5.25 -8.16 -16.26
C LYS A 52 5.07 -6.65 -16.47
N SER A 53 3.99 -6.05 -15.98
CA SER A 53 3.78 -4.59 -16.05
C SER A 53 4.84 -3.77 -15.31
N TRP A 54 5.62 -4.42 -14.44
CA TRP A 54 6.71 -3.82 -13.68
C TRP A 54 8.11 -4.23 -14.18
N GLU A 55 8.21 -4.92 -15.31
CA GLU A 55 9.50 -5.32 -15.89
C GLU A 55 10.47 -4.12 -16.03
N GLY A 56 11.69 -4.31 -15.55
CA GLY A 56 12.78 -3.34 -15.57
C GLY A 56 12.71 -2.24 -14.50
N LYS A 57 11.63 -2.15 -13.72
CA LYS A 57 11.43 -1.08 -12.71
C LYS A 57 12.32 -1.23 -11.49
N PHE A 58 12.77 -2.44 -11.17
CA PHE A 58 13.59 -2.77 -10.00
C PHE A 58 15.09 -2.86 -10.32
N ILE A 59 15.43 -3.17 -11.58
CA ILE A 59 16.83 -3.29 -12.05
C ILE A 59 17.64 -2.03 -11.77
N LYS A 60 17.03 -0.84 -11.91
CA LYS A 60 17.70 0.45 -11.63
C LYS A 60 18.11 0.62 -10.17
N PHE A 61 17.45 -0.09 -9.25
CA PHE A 61 17.83 -0.17 -7.84
C PHE A 61 18.80 -1.34 -7.57
N GLY A 62 19.31 -2.00 -8.61
CA GLY A 62 20.15 -3.19 -8.54
C GLY A 62 19.48 -4.37 -7.83
N ILE A 63 18.17 -4.52 -8.01
CA ILE A 63 17.37 -5.66 -7.52
C ILE A 63 17.09 -6.59 -8.71
N GLU A 64 17.31 -7.89 -8.52
CA GLU A 64 17.01 -8.90 -9.53
C GLU A 64 15.50 -9.09 -9.69
N GLU A 65 15.01 -9.28 -10.91
CA GLU A 65 13.58 -9.50 -11.18
C GLU A 65 13.30 -10.94 -11.59
N GLN A 66 12.17 -11.49 -11.14
CA GLN A 66 11.58 -12.72 -11.65
C GLN A 66 10.12 -12.44 -12.04
N LEU A 67 9.83 -12.49 -13.33
CA LEU A 67 8.52 -12.11 -13.83
C LEU A 67 7.52 -13.26 -13.71
N PHE A 68 6.29 -12.92 -13.36
CA PHE A 68 5.12 -13.79 -13.53
C PHE A 68 3.96 -12.96 -14.10
N ASP A 69 2.88 -13.63 -14.51
CA ASP A 69 1.65 -12.96 -14.92
C ASP A 69 0.71 -12.87 -13.72
N GLU A 70 0.50 -11.67 -13.18
CA GLU A 70 -0.48 -11.46 -12.10
C GLU A 70 -1.89 -11.58 -12.69
N LYS A 71 -2.56 -12.67 -12.34
CA LYS A 71 -3.95 -12.93 -12.71
C LYS A 71 -4.90 -12.31 -11.69
N GLN A 72 -5.85 -11.49 -12.14
CA GLN A 72 -7.07 -11.19 -11.39
C GLN A 72 -8.19 -12.07 -11.94
N PHE A 73 -8.73 -12.98 -11.12
CA PHE A 73 -9.69 -13.98 -11.59
C PHE A 73 -11.03 -13.31 -11.94
N GLY A 74 -11.44 -13.32 -13.20
CA GLY A 74 -12.66 -12.64 -13.66
C GLY A 74 -12.43 -11.45 -14.61
N ASP A 75 -11.17 -11.04 -14.82
CA ASP A 75 -10.82 -10.08 -15.88
C ASP A 75 -10.98 -10.67 -17.28
N GLU A 76 -10.91 -12.01 -17.42
CA GLU A 76 -11.20 -12.70 -18.69
C GLU A 76 -12.66 -12.51 -19.15
N LYS A 77 -13.62 -12.25 -18.24
CA LYS A 77 -15.01 -11.94 -18.60
C LYS A 77 -15.23 -10.46 -18.95
N ASN A 78 -14.28 -9.58 -18.64
CA ASN A 78 -14.31 -8.16 -19.02
C ASN A 78 -13.27 -7.86 -20.11
N GLY A 79 -13.10 -8.80 -21.04
CA GLY A 79 -12.13 -8.71 -22.12
C GLY A 79 -12.14 -7.35 -22.81
N SER A 80 -10.95 -6.79 -23.01
CA SER A 80 -10.52 -5.83 -24.05
C SER A 80 -11.44 -4.67 -24.51
N ASN A 81 -12.60 -4.44 -23.88
CA ASN A 81 -13.66 -3.54 -24.34
C ASN A 81 -14.28 -2.68 -23.22
N ARG A 82 -13.79 -2.76 -21.97
CA ARG A 82 -14.22 -1.80 -20.94
C ARG A 82 -13.64 -0.42 -21.26
N ASN A 83 -14.51 0.55 -21.52
CA ASN A 83 -14.08 1.93 -21.69
C ASN A 83 -13.44 2.39 -20.37
N PRO A 84 -12.21 2.93 -20.39
CA PRO A 84 -11.56 3.46 -19.19
C PRO A 84 -12.39 4.51 -18.42
N THR A 85 -13.37 5.12 -19.09
CA THR A 85 -14.32 6.10 -18.53
C THR A 85 -15.39 5.42 -17.67
N ASP A 86 -15.87 4.23 -18.03
CA ASP A 86 -16.92 3.51 -17.27
C ASP A 86 -16.42 3.13 -15.88
N PHE A 87 -15.18 2.66 -15.78
CA PHE A 87 -14.53 2.37 -14.49
C PHE A 87 -14.42 3.60 -13.59
N VAL A 88 -14.20 4.78 -14.18
CA VAL A 88 -14.09 6.04 -13.43
C VAL A 88 -15.44 6.46 -12.87
N ASP A 89 -16.50 6.36 -13.67
CA ASP A 89 -17.85 6.72 -13.24
C ASP A 89 -18.37 5.74 -12.18
N GLU A 90 -18.14 4.43 -12.36
CA GLU A 90 -18.44 3.42 -11.34
C GLU A 90 -17.72 3.69 -10.01
N LEU A 91 -16.43 4.05 -10.07
CA LEU A 91 -15.65 4.37 -8.88
C LEU A 91 -16.15 5.66 -8.21
N TYR A 92 -16.45 6.70 -9.00
CA TYR A 92 -16.99 7.96 -8.47
C TYR A 92 -18.35 7.77 -7.80
N ASP A 93 -19.24 6.99 -8.41
CA ASP A 93 -20.54 6.68 -7.85
C ASP A 93 -20.45 5.78 -6.63
N ALA A 94 -19.52 4.81 -6.63
CA ALA A 94 -19.24 4.01 -5.44
C ALA A 94 -18.80 4.89 -4.26
N MET A 95 -18.04 5.96 -4.47
CA MET A 95 -17.62 6.87 -3.41
C MET A 95 -18.78 7.65 -2.77
N LYS A 96 -19.91 7.82 -3.48
CA LYS A 96 -21.13 8.47 -2.95
C LYS A 96 -22.02 7.51 -2.15
N MET A 97 -21.74 6.21 -2.18
CA MET A 97 -22.57 5.21 -1.51
C MET A 97 -22.30 5.16 -0.01
N PRO A 98 -23.30 4.80 0.81
CA PRO A 98 -23.09 4.43 2.20
C PRO A 98 -22.01 3.35 2.35
N LEU A 99 -21.21 3.44 3.41
CA LEU A 99 -20.03 2.59 3.61
C LEU A 99 -20.35 1.08 3.53
N ILE A 100 -21.44 0.62 4.16
CA ILE A 100 -21.86 -0.78 4.06
C ILE A 100 -22.04 -1.25 2.61
N LYS A 101 -22.71 -0.45 1.77
CA LYS A 101 -22.90 -0.79 0.34
C LYS A 101 -21.57 -0.84 -0.40
N ARG A 102 -20.63 0.05 -0.06
CA ARG A 102 -19.28 0.05 -0.63
C ARG A 102 -18.51 -1.21 -0.24
N LEU A 103 -18.60 -1.64 1.02
CA LEU A 103 -17.92 -2.83 1.52
C LEU A 103 -18.51 -4.11 0.92
N SER A 104 -19.84 -4.25 0.86
CA SER A 104 -20.48 -5.41 0.23
C SER A 104 -20.10 -5.56 -1.25
N LYS A 105 -19.97 -4.45 -1.99
CA LYS A 105 -19.50 -4.47 -3.39
C LYS A 105 -18.07 -4.97 -3.56
N LYS A 106 -17.23 -4.91 -2.52
CA LYS A 106 -15.85 -5.40 -2.56
C LYS A 106 -15.75 -6.91 -2.36
N VAL A 107 -16.77 -7.58 -1.82
CA VAL A 107 -16.72 -9.02 -1.51
C VAL A 107 -16.37 -9.88 -2.72
N PRO A 108 -17.05 -9.75 -3.89
CA PRO A 108 -16.68 -10.52 -5.08
C PRO A 108 -15.28 -10.19 -5.58
N MET A 109 -14.84 -8.92 -5.46
CA MET A 109 -13.51 -8.47 -5.85
C MET A 109 -12.41 -9.13 -5.01
N PHE A 110 -12.59 -9.25 -3.69
CA PHE A 110 -11.61 -9.92 -2.82
C PHE A 110 -11.53 -11.43 -3.08
N ILE A 111 -12.68 -12.09 -3.34
CA ILE A 111 -12.70 -13.51 -3.74
C ILE A 111 -12.00 -13.71 -5.08
N SER A 112 -12.29 -12.85 -6.06
CA SER A 112 -11.63 -12.83 -7.37
C SER A 112 -10.11 -12.63 -7.25
N ARG A 113 -9.66 -11.65 -6.46
CA ARG A 113 -8.23 -11.44 -6.18
C ARG A 113 -7.57 -12.66 -5.55
N PHE A 114 -8.24 -13.30 -4.58
CA PHE A 114 -7.72 -14.51 -3.94
C PHE A 114 -7.58 -15.68 -4.91
N HIS A 115 -8.59 -15.97 -5.74
CA HIS A 115 -8.44 -17.00 -6.78
C HIS A 115 -7.35 -16.63 -7.80
N GLY A 116 -7.11 -15.33 -8.02
CA GLY A 116 -5.96 -14.84 -8.76
C GLY A 116 -4.62 -15.32 -8.19
N THR A 117 -4.41 -15.20 -6.87
CA THR A 117 -3.18 -15.67 -6.21
C THR A 117 -3.05 -17.19 -6.26
N VAL A 118 -4.17 -17.93 -6.21
CA VAL A 118 -4.19 -19.39 -6.41
C VAL A 118 -3.78 -19.76 -7.84
N ALA A 119 -4.28 -19.06 -8.85
CA ALA A 119 -3.98 -19.31 -10.26
C ALA A 119 -2.51 -19.03 -10.63
N GLN A 120 -1.78 -18.30 -9.78
CA GLN A 120 -0.36 -17.97 -9.95
C GLN A 120 0.57 -18.99 -9.27
N ARG A 121 0.01 -20.03 -8.63
CA ARG A 121 0.76 -21.02 -7.84
C ARG A 121 1.94 -21.63 -8.59
N GLU A 122 1.74 -22.13 -9.81
CA GLU A 122 2.81 -22.79 -10.58
C GLU A 122 3.98 -21.84 -10.88
N SER A 123 3.68 -20.64 -11.37
CA SER A 123 4.69 -19.61 -11.69
C SER A 123 5.48 -19.20 -10.45
N LEU A 124 4.81 -18.92 -9.34
CA LEU A 124 5.48 -18.52 -8.09
C LEU A 124 6.33 -19.65 -7.51
N LEU A 125 5.85 -20.89 -7.50
CA LEU A 125 6.64 -22.03 -7.03
C LEU A 125 7.86 -22.30 -7.93
N LYS A 126 7.74 -22.10 -9.25
CA LYS A 126 8.89 -22.17 -10.17
C LYS A 126 9.93 -21.09 -9.85
N ILE A 127 9.48 -19.87 -9.55
CA ILE A 127 10.36 -18.78 -9.10
C ILE A 127 11.05 -19.16 -7.80
N VAL A 128 10.32 -19.63 -6.78
CA VAL A 128 10.90 -20.09 -5.50
C VAL A 128 11.93 -21.18 -5.74
N SER A 129 11.64 -22.19 -6.57
CA SER A 129 12.58 -23.28 -6.89
C SER A 129 13.84 -22.80 -7.61
N LYS A 130 13.74 -21.77 -8.46
CA LYS A 130 14.87 -21.17 -9.19
C LYS A 130 15.71 -20.29 -8.28
N VAL A 131 15.07 -19.44 -7.49
CA VAL A 131 15.73 -18.44 -6.63
C VAL A 131 16.33 -19.07 -5.39
N LYS A 132 15.67 -20.09 -4.83
CA LYS A 132 15.99 -20.76 -3.55
C LYS A 132 16.17 -19.75 -2.40
N PRO A 133 15.14 -18.94 -2.10
CA PRO A 133 15.24 -17.93 -1.05
C PRO A 133 15.33 -18.57 0.34
N GLY A 134 16.07 -17.92 1.24
CA GLY A 134 16.08 -18.26 2.67
C GLY A 134 14.92 -17.62 3.43
N VAL A 135 14.31 -16.57 2.89
CA VAL A 135 13.15 -15.87 3.45
C VAL A 135 12.31 -15.26 2.32
N ILE A 136 10.98 -15.27 2.50
CA ILE A 136 10.02 -14.65 1.60
C ILE A 136 9.42 -13.42 2.30
N LEU A 137 9.49 -12.26 1.65
CA LEU A 137 8.85 -11.03 2.09
C LEU A 137 7.62 -10.79 1.21
N VAL A 138 6.43 -10.74 1.80
CA VAL A 138 5.17 -10.66 1.05
C VAL A 138 4.30 -9.48 1.48
N ASP A 139 3.73 -8.75 0.53
CA ASP A 139 2.69 -7.74 0.77
C ASP A 139 1.51 -7.93 -0.18
N ASN A 140 0.36 -8.36 0.35
CA ASN A 140 -0.88 -8.39 -0.41
C ASN A 140 -2.10 -8.29 0.53
N LEU A 141 -3.20 -7.76 -0.02
CA LEU A 141 -4.51 -7.67 0.61
C LEU A 141 -5.17 -9.04 0.84
N VAL A 142 -4.74 -10.06 0.08
CA VAL A 142 -5.15 -11.46 0.22
C VAL A 142 -3.91 -12.36 0.20
N PRO A 143 -3.92 -13.53 0.86
CA PRO A 143 -2.74 -14.39 0.92
C PRO A 143 -2.41 -15.02 -0.44
N TYR A 144 -1.13 -15.40 -0.59
CA TYR A 144 -0.66 -16.34 -1.60
C TYR A 144 -0.52 -17.73 -0.96
N PRO A 145 -1.50 -18.65 -1.12
CA PRO A 145 -1.42 -19.97 -0.48
C PRO A 145 -0.15 -20.73 -0.83
N CYS A 146 0.31 -20.60 -2.08
CA CYS A 146 1.51 -21.28 -2.56
C CYS A 146 2.80 -20.83 -1.86
N LEU A 147 2.89 -19.59 -1.38
CA LEU A 147 4.08 -19.12 -0.64
C LEU A 147 4.08 -19.66 0.79
N ILE A 148 2.89 -19.80 1.40
CA ILE A 148 2.71 -20.42 2.72
C ILE A 148 3.07 -21.92 2.65
N GLU A 149 2.64 -22.59 1.57
CA GLU A 149 2.93 -24.01 1.31
C GLU A 149 4.43 -24.35 1.29
N THR A 150 5.29 -23.39 0.97
CA THR A 150 6.74 -23.61 0.92
C THR A 150 7.37 -23.94 2.28
N ASN A 151 6.70 -23.59 3.38
CA ASN A 151 7.24 -23.64 4.75
C ASN A 151 8.59 -22.91 4.95
N LEU A 152 8.95 -22.00 4.03
CA LEU A 152 10.07 -21.10 4.21
C LEU A 152 9.70 -19.99 5.21
N PRO A 153 10.68 -19.39 5.92
CA PRO A 153 10.43 -18.21 6.74
C PRO A 153 9.69 -17.13 5.95
N LEU A 154 8.50 -16.77 6.44
CA LEU A 154 7.61 -15.83 5.76
C LEU A 154 7.46 -14.54 6.56
N VAL A 155 7.83 -13.41 5.96
CA VAL A 155 7.62 -12.08 6.53
C VAL A 155 6.43 -11.43 5.84
N TYR A 156 5.34 -11.21 6.57
CA TYR A 156 4.11 -10.61 6.00
C TYR A 156 4.07 -9.12 6.29
N VAL A 157 4.06 -8.28 5.25
CA VAL A 157 4.07 -6.82 5.34
C VAL A 157 2.66 -6.28 5.22
N PHE A 158 2.30 -5.40 6.15
CA PHE A 158 1.06 -4.66 6.21
C PHE A 158 1.36 -3.20 5.86
N SER A 159 1.18 -2.87 4.58
CA SER A 159 1.43 -1.53 4.03
C SER A 159 0.25 -0.55 4.17
N ALA A 160 -0.95 -1.05 4.46
CA ALA A 160 -2.10 -0.21 4.80
C ALA A 160 -2.01 0.28 6.24
N ASN A 161 -3.02 1.05 6.69
CA ASN A 161 -3.12 1.44 8.10
C ASN A 161 -3.04 0.20 9.02
N PRO A 162 -2.26 0.26 10.12
CA PRO A 162 -1.96 -0.90 10.94
C PRO A 162 -3.13 -1.39 11.79
N LEU A 163 -4.31 -0.74 11.80
CA LEU A 163 -5.50 -1.27 12.47
C LEU A 163 -5.85 -2.69 12.00
N LYS A 164 -5.49 -3.08 10.77
CA LYS A 164 -5.70 -4.45 10.27
C LYS A 164 -4.77 -5.48 10.93
N ALA A 165 -3.70 -5.06 11.62
CA ALA A 165 -2.87 -5.93 12.45
C ALA A 165 -3.62 -6.40 13.71
N PHE A 166 -4.61 -5.64 14.17
CA PHE A 166 -5.35 -5.94 15.40
C PHE A 166 -6.68 -6.65 15.12
N ASP A 167 -7.09 -7.49 16.06
CA ASP A 167 -8.43 -8.08 16.13
C ASP A 167 -8.85 -8.09 17.60
N ASP A 168 -9.09 -6.89 18.14
CA ASP A 168 -9.38 -6.67 19.55
C ASP A 168 -10.44 -5.56 19.71
N GLU A 169 -11.36 -5.73 20.67
CA GLU A 169 -12.47 -4.81 20.92
C GLU A 169 -12.06 -3.46 21.50
N ARG A 170 -10.84 -3.35 22.06
CA ARG A 170 -10.28 -2.09 22.59
C ARG A 170 -9.90 -1.07 21.53
N LEU A 171 -9.90 -1.48 20.25
CA LEU A 171 -9.59 -0.62 19.12
C LEU A 171 -10.81 -0.48 18.19
N PRO A 172 -10.90 0.60 17.39
CA PRO A 172 -11.92 0.70 16.37
C PRO A 172 -11.72 -0.38 15.29
N PRO A 173 -12.80 -0.92 14.72
CA PRO A 173 -12.70 -1.82 13.58
C PRO A 173 -12.00 -1.14 12.39
N ALA A 174 -11.01 -1.83 11.80
CA ALA A 174 -10.26 -1.34 10.64
C ALA A 174 -11.18 -0.99 9.45
N THR A 175 -10.74 -0.13 8.54
CA THR A 175 -11.49 0.31 7.32
C THR A 175 -12.64 1.30 7.57
N MET A 176 -13.11 1.46 8.80
CA MET A 176 -14.31 2.27 9.09
C MET A 176 -14.02 3.76 9.32
N GLY A 177 -12.77 4.13 9.58
CA GLY A 177 -12.39 5.53 9.85
C GLY A 177 -12.97 6.08 11.15
N LEU A 178 -13.25 5.20 12.12
CA LEU A 178 -13.81 5.57 13.41
C LEU A 178 -12.72 6.09 14.35
N PRO A 179 -13.03 7.06 15.21
CA PRO A 179 -12.09 7.59 16.19
C PRO A 179 -11.74 6.56 17.26
N ILE A 180 -10.54 6.71 17.85
CA ILE A 180 -10.07 5.85 18.96
C ILE A 180 -10.80 6.18 20.27
N ASN A 181 -11.19 7.45 20.46
CA ASN A 181 -11.76 7.96 21.71
C ASN A 181 -13.30 8.02 21.75
N ASP A 182 -13.97 7.48 20.73
CA ASP A 182 -15.43 7.36 20.70
C ASP A 182 -15.82 6.00 20.09
N ASN A 183 -16.44 5.16 20.91
CA ASN A 183 -16.81 3.79 20.58
C ASN A 183 -18.30 3.60 20.27
N SER A 184 -19.08 4.68 20.21
CA SER A 184 -20.54 4.64 19.98
C SER A 184 -20.93 3.80 18.74
N ASP A 185 -20.13 3.86 17.68
CA ASP A 185 -20.35 3.14 16.43
C ASP A 185 -19.55 1.84 16.27
N TRP A 186 -18.72 1.44 17.23
CA TRP A 186 -17.81 0.29 17.03
C TRP A 186 -18.54 -1.03 16.87
N ALA A 187 -19.59 -1.29 17.66
CA ALA A 187 -20.33 -2.55 17.61
C ALA A 187 -21.09 -2.71 16.28
N SER A 188 -21.77 -1.66 15.82
CA SER A 188 -22.48 -1.66 14.54
C SER A 188 -21.50 -1.82 13.37
N ALA A 189 -20.34 -1.16 13.45
CA ALA A 189 -19.28 -1.27 12.47
C ALA A 189 -18.64 -2.66 12.39
N ARG A 190 -18.41 -3.32 13.54
CA ARG A 190 -17.91 -4.72 13.57
C ARG A 190 -18.89 -5.68 12.93
N LYS A 191 -20.19 -5.49 13.14
CA LYS A 191 -21.22 -6.30 12.48
C LYS A 191 -21.15 -6.17 10.96
N ILE A 192 -21.03 -4.94 10.45
CA ILE A 192 -20.86 -4.64 9.02
C ILE A 192 -19.60 -5.31 8.44
N ILE A 193 -18.47 -5.22 9.14
CA ILE A 193 -17.23 -5.88 8.69
C ILE A 193 -17.40 -7.39 8.70
N LYS A 194 -17.95 -7.98 9.76
CA LYS A 194 -18.14 -9.42 9.85
C LYS A 194 -19.01 -9.94 8.70
N GLU A 195 -20.14 -9.28 8.43
CA GLU A 195 -21.05 -9.64 7.34
C GLU A 195 -20.37 -9.59 5.96
N THR A 196 -19.40 -8.69 5.76
CA THR A 196 -18.71 -8.51 4.47
C THR A 196 -17.44 -9.38 4.34
N GLU A 197 -16.68 -9.58 5.42
CA GLU A 197 -15.44 -10.36 5.39
C GLU A 197 -15.65 -11.86 5.60
N GLU A 198 -16.72 -12.28 6.28
CA GLU A 198 -16.98 -13.70 6.54
C GLU A 198 -17.12 -14.55 5.25
N PRO A 199 -17.87 -14.12 4.21
CA PRO A 199 -17.92 -14.86 2.95
C PRO A 199 -16.55 -14.99 2.27
N VAL A 200 -15.75 -13.91 2.28
CA VAL A 200 -14.39 -13.91 1.71
C VAL A 200 -13.51 -14.91 2.45
N ARG A 201 -13.50 -14.85 3.79
CA ARG A 201 -12.72 -15.75 4.63
C ARG A 201 -13.16 -17.22 4.49
N LYS A 202 -14.47 -17.49 4.38
CA LYS A 202 -14.99 -18.86 4.17
C LYS A 202 -14.48 -19.45 2.86
N GLU A 203 -14.50 -18.67 1.78
CA GLU A 203 -13.97 -19.10 0.48
C GLU A 203 -12.46 -19.34 0.55
N MET A 204 -11.70 -18.42 1.14
CA MET A 204 -10.26 -18.61 1.36
C MET A 204 -9.96 -19.88 2.16
N ASN A 205 -10.67 -20.08 3.28
CA ASN A 205 -10.48 -21.25 4.13
C ASN A 205 -10.92 -22.56 3.48
N LYS A 206 -11.75 -22.54 2.43
CA LYS A 206 -12.02 -23.75 1.62
C LYS A 206 -10.75 -24.17 0.88
N VAL A 207 -10.12 -23.26 0.15
CA VAL A 207 -8.87 -23.52 -0.59
C VAL A 207 -7.73 -23.88 0.36
N PHE A 208 -7.61 -23.20 1.51
CA PHE A 208 -6.57 -23.53 2.49
C PHE A 208 -6.72 -24.97 3.02
N ARG A 209 -7.94 -25.48 3.21
CA ARG A 209 -8.14 -26.90 3.56
C ARG A 209 -7.71 -27.82 2.43
N GLU A 210 -8.04 -27.50 1.19
CA GLU A 210 -7.63 -28.29 0.01
C GLU A 210 -6.10 -28.37 -0.12
N PHE A 211 -5.38 -27.31 0.28
CA PHE A 211 -3.91 -27.26 0.28
C PHE A 211 -3.26 -27.70 1.61
N ASN A 212 -4.04 -28.19 2.58
CA ASN A 212 -3.57 -28.55 3.92
C ASN A 212 -2.80 -27.43 4.65
N LEU A 213 -3.25 -26.18 4.48
CA LEU A 213 -2.63 -24.99 5.09
C LEU A 213 -3.35 -24.56 6.39
N PRO A 214 -2.64 -23.85 7.29
CA PRO A 214 -3.26 -23.26 8.49
C PRO A 214 -4.35 -22.25 8.11
N LEU A 215 -5.56 -22.46 8.62
CA LEU A 215 -6.71 -21.60 8.30
C LEU A 215 -6.50 -20.15 8.74
N LEU A 216 -7.08 -19.22 8.00
CA LEU A 216 -7.14 -17.82 8.40
C LEU A 216 -7.94 -17.67 9.70
N ARG A 217 -7.38 -16.87 10.61
CA ARG A 217 -7.99 -16.50 11.91
C ARG A 217 -9.35 -15.83 11.69
N GLU A 218 -10.19 -15.80 12.73
CA GLU A 218 -11.46 -15.08 12.68
C GLU A 218 -11.24 -13.60 12.33
N ASN A 219 -12.24 -12.96 11.72
CA ASN A 219 -12.22 -11.53 11.32
C ASN A 219 -11.03 -11.10 10.43
N ARG A 220 -10.39 -12.05 9.72
CA ARG A 220 -9.26 -11.76 8.85
C ARG A 220 -9.42 -12.32 7.44
N THR A 221 -8.94 -11.52 6.50
CA THR A 221 -8.76 -11.86 5.07
C THR A 221 -7.30 -11.84 4.64
N GLN A 222 -6.39 -11.33 5.49
CA GLN A 222 -4.95 -11.42 5.34
C GLN A 222 -4.40 -12.51 6.26
N PHE A 223 -3.34 -13.18 5.81
CA PHE A 223 -2.61 -14.15 6.62
C PHE A 223 -1.71 -13.42 7.63
N VAL A 224 -1.62 -13.96 8.84
CA VAL A 224 -0.66 -13.50 9.87
C VAL A 224 0.37 -14.61 10.00
N SER A 225 1.60 -14.29 9.62
CA SER A 225 2.72 -15.22 9.69
C SER A 225 3.03 -15.59 11.14
N THR A 226 3.45 -16.83 11.35
CA THR A 226 4.01 -17.27 12.64
C THR A 226 5.50 -16.98 12.75
N ASN A 227 6.17 -16.55 11.67
CA ASN A 227 7.58 -16.14 11.71
C ASN A 227 7.71 -14.66 12.05
N LEU A 228 7.21 -13.78 11.19
CA LEU A 228 7.30 -12.34 11.37
C LEU A 228 6.25 -11.60 10.55
N ASN A 229 5.70 -10.55 11.12
CA ASN A 229 4.79 -9.61 10.48
C ASN A 229 5.33 -8.20 10.68
N VAL A 230 5.20 -7.38 9.67
CA VAL A 230 5.73 -6.02 9.65
C VAL A 230 4.58 -5.07 9.38
N TYR A 231 4.35 -4.10 10.24
CA TYR A 231 3.53 -2.95 9.89
C TYR A 231 4.43 -1.76 9.55
N VAL A 232 4.03 -0.97 8.54
CA VAL A 232 4.76 0.25 8.17
C VAL A 232 3.91 1.46 8.56
N TYR A 233 4.25 2.07 9.70
CA TYR A 233 3.51 3.21 10.26
C TYR A 233 4.36 3.96 11.29
N PRO A 234 4.28 5.30 11.37
CA PRO A 234 5.14 6.08 12.26
C PRO A 234 4.90 5.71 13.72
N LYS A 235 5.96 5.35 14.46
CA LYS A 235 5.88 4.94 15.87
C LYS A 235 5.03 5.87 16.76
N PRO A 236 5.16 7.21 16.72
CA PRO A 236 4.34 8.07 17.58
C PRO A 236 2.83 7.89 17.39
N LEU A 237 2.38 7.56 16.18
CA LEU A 237 0.97 7.31 15.89
C LEU A 237 0.58 5.86 16.19
N MET A 238 1.49 4.92 15.96
CA MET A 238 1.27 3.53 16.32
C MET A 238 1.15 3.32 17.84
N GLU A 239 1.84 4.14 18.63
CA GLU A 239 1.76 4.13 20.10
C GLU A 239 0.34 4.40 20.62
N ASP A 240 -0.52 5.09 19.88
CA ASP A 240 -1.94 5.25 20.26
C ASP A 240 -2.69 3.91 20.19
N TYR A 241 -2.36 3.06 19.22
CA TYR A 241 -2.94 1.72 19.13
C TYR A 241 -2.32 0.74 20.13
N LEU A 242 -0.98 0.72 20.21
CA LEU A 242 -0.23 -0.24 21.04
C LEU A 242 -0.48 -0.05 22.54
N ARG A 243 -0.75 1.19 22.99
CA ARG A 243 -1.14 1.46 24.39
C ARG A 243 -2.46 0.80 24.78
N LEU A 244 -3.37 0.61 23.82
CA LEU A 244 -4.68 -0.01 24.06
C LEU A 244 -4.63 -1.53 23.83
N CYS A 245 -3.92 -1.96 22.80
CA CYS A 245 -3.76 -3.35 22.42
C CYS A 245 -2.31 -3.62 22.00
N PRO A 246 -1.46 -4.24 22.83
CA PRO A 246 -0.12 -4.64 22.38
C PRO A 246 -0.22 -5.73 21.32
N LEU A 247 0.71 -5.72 20.36
CA LEU A 247 0.93 -6.83 19.43
C LEU A 247 1.90 -7.84 20.05
N GLY A 248 1.81 -9.10 19.62
CA GLY A 248 2.74 -10.15 20.05
C GLY A 248 4.12 -10.01 19.41
N ASP A 249 5.06 -10.86 19.88
CA ASP A 249 6.46 -10.86 19.43
C ASP A 249 6.64 -11.20 17.95
N GLU A 250 5.60 -11.73 17.30
CA GLU A 250 5.59 -11.97 15.85
C GLU A 250 5.44 -10.68 15.03
N TRP A 251 5.37 -9.50 15.65
CA TRP A 251 5.22 -8.21 14.98
C TRP A 251 6.40 -7.29 15.23
N ILE A 252 6.85 -6.62 14.16
CA ILE A 252 7.76 -5.48 14.25
C ILE A 252 7.17 -4.28 13.51
N GLY A 253 7.48 -3.09 14.02
CA GLY A 253 7.11 -1.82 13.39
C GLY A 253 8.26 -1.22 12.61
N LEU A 254 7.96 -0.72 11.42
CA LEU A 254 8.82 0.19 10.68
C LEU A 254 8.15 1.57 10.64
N ASP A 255 8.84 2.60 11.10
CA ASP A 255 8.32 3.98 11.05
C ASP A 255 8.00 4.42 9.62
N HIS A 256 8.82 3.96 8.68
CA HIS A 256 8.66 4.16 7.26
C HIS A 256 9.43 3.09 6.47
N SER A 257 9.09 2.94 5.19
CA SER A 257 9.88 2.22 4.19
C SER A 257 10.15 3.13 2.99
N ILE A 258 10.60 4.35 3.26
CA ILE A 258 10.93 5.31 2.20
C ILE A 258 12.08 4.76 1.36
N ARG A 259 11.83 4.73 0.05
CA ARG A 259 12.77 4.30 -0.98
C ARG A 259 13.70 5.45 -1.36
N GLU A 260 14.87 5.11 -1.88
CA GLU A 260 15.71 6.08 -2.60
C GLU A 260 14.99 6.49 -3.89
N SER A 261 15.16 7.76 -4.26
CA SER A 261 14.66 8.34 -5.50
C SER A 261 15.87 8.72 -6.35
N ASP A 262 15.86 8.30 -7.62
CA ASP A 262 16.82 8.69 -8.66
C ASP A 262 16.26 9.81 -9.54
N GLU A 263 15.09 10.34 -9.20
CA GLU A 263 14.42 11.41 -9.93
C GLU A 263 14.94 12.77 -9.45
N SER A 264 14.78 13.78 -10.31
CA SER A 264 15.04 15.17 -9.95
C SER A 264 13.80 15.99 -10.21
N PHE A 265 13.61 17.05 -9.43
CA PHE A 265 12.50 17.96 -9.59
C PHE A 265 12.95 19.39 -9.40
N GLU A 266 12.62 20.23 -10.38
CA GLU A 266 12.75 21.67 -10.29
C GLU A 266 11.40 22.30 -10.54
N LEU A 267 11.09 23.30 -9.70
CA LEU A 267 9.89 24.10 -9.88
C LEU A 267 10.05 24.94 -11.16
N PRO A 268 8.98 25.12 -11.96
CA PRO A 268 9.07 25.98 -13.14
C PRO A 268 9.58 27.38 -12.78
N PRO A 269 10.45 27.96 -13.61
CA PRO A 269 10.98 29.31 -13.36
C PRO A 269 9.86 30.33 -13.14
N ASN A 270 10.03 31.20 -12.15
CA ASN A 270 9.07 32.25 -11.80
C ASN A 270 7.67 31.76 -11.37
N PHE A 271 7.47 30.47 -11.12
CA PHE A 271 6.16 29.96 -10.70
C PHE A 271 5.77 30.47 -9.30
N LYS A 272 6.74 30.57 -8.40
CA LYS A 272 6.59 30.97 -7.00
C LYS A 272 7.45 32.19 -6.69
N SER A 273 6.87 33.16 -5.97
CA SER A 273 7.60 34.28 -5.35
C SER A 273 8.03 33.94 -3.92
N GLU A 274 8.97 34.69 -3.33
CA GLU A 274 9.53 34.40 -2.00
C GLU A 274 8.47 34.23 -0.89
N ASN A 275 7.39 35.04 -0.93
CA ASN A 275 6.32 35.02 0.08
C ASN A 275 5.18 34.04 -0.23
N ASP A 276 5.19 33.39 -1.39
CA ASP A 276 4.15 32.45 -1.76
C ASP A 276 4.30 31.15 -0.97
N LYS A 277 3.18 30.60 -0.47
CA LYS A 277 3.14 29.22 0.03
C LYS A 277 2.87 28.27 -1.12
N LEU A 278 3.44 27.07 -1.03
CA LEU A 278 3.36 26.03 -2.03
C LEU A 278 2.57 24.85 -1.49
N ILE A 279 1.49 24.49 -2.18
CA ILE A 279 0.61 23.38 -1.82
C ILE A 279 0.82 22.26 -2.84
N PHE A 280 0.96 21.02 -2.37
CA PHE A 280 0.99 19.85 -3.23
C PHE A 280 -0.35 19.13 -3.21
N LEU A 281 -1.01 19.00 -4.35
CA LEU A 281 -2.25 18.23 -4.52
C LEU A 281 -1.94 16.89 -5.20
N SER A 282 -2.01 15.80 -4.44
CA SER A 282 -1.78 14.44 -4.93
C SER A 282 -2.81 13.46 -4.36
N LEU A 283 -3.72 12.98 -5.21
CA LEU A 283 -4.74 12.00 -4.83
C LEU A 283 -4.35 10.56 -5.16
N GLY A 284 -3.10 10.33 -5.57
CA GLY A 284 -2.64 9.02 -6.03
C GLY A 284 -3.23 8.60 -7.38
N SER A 285 -2.71 7.50 -7.91
CA SER A 285 -2.99 7.05 -9.29
C SER A 285 -4.46 6.69 -9.54
N ILE A 286 -5.21 6.31 -8.51
CA ILE A 286 -6.61 5.90 -8.63
C ILE A 286 -7.54 7.12 -8.56
N ALA A 287 -7.48 7.91 -7.49
CA ALA A 287 -8.42 9.02 -7.33
C ALA A 287 -8.14 10.19 -8.29
N SER A 288 -6.90 10.38 -8.76
CA SER A 288 -6.61 11.33 -9.85
C SER A 288 -7.22 10.95 -11.21
N ARG A 289 -7.81 9.74 -11.34
CA ARG A 289 -8.60 9.37 -12.53
C ARG A 289 -10.04 9.89 -12.48
N LEU A 290 -10.50 10.34 -11.32
CA LEU A 290 -11.84 10.90 -11.12
C LEU A 290 -11.88 12.35 -11.61
N PHE A 291 -12.13 12.56 -12.89
CA PHE A 291 -12.06 13.91 -13.49
C PHE A 291 -13.02 14.89 -12.82
N GLN A 292 -14.23 14.46 -12.40
CA GLN A 292 -15.19 15.31 -11.71
C GLN A 292 -14.64 15.79 -10.36
N LEU A 293 -13.91 14.93 -9.65
CA LEU A 293 -13.23 15.27 -8.39
C LEU A 293 -12.08 16.25 -8.64
N MET A 294 -11.20 15.93 -9.59
CA MET A 294 -10.04 16.77 -9.92
C MET A 294 -10.46 18.16 -10.41
N SER A 295 -11.41 18.23 -11.35
CA SER A 295 -11.96 19.49 -11.86
C SER A 295 -12.56 20.34 -10.74
N ARG A 296 -13.30 19.72 -9.81
CA ARG A 296 -13.86 20.43 -8.64
C ARG A 296 -12.76 20.95 -7.72
N LEU A 297 -11.73 20.16 -7.42
CA LEU A 297 -10.62 20.57 -6.54
C LEU A 297 -9.81 21.71 -7.17
N VAL A 298 -9.47 21.61 -8.46
CA VAL A 298 -8.79 22.69 -9.21
C VAL A 298 -9.62 23.98 -9.18
N LYS A 299 -10.95 23.89 -9.39
CA LYS A 299 -11.84 25.06 -9.33
C LYS A 299 -11.93 25.69 -7.93
N ILE A 300 -11.81 24.91 -6.87
CA ILE A 300 -11.79 25.41 -5.49
C ILE A 300 -10.44 26.09 -5.20
N LEU A 301 -9.35 25.40 -5.53
CA LEU A 301 -7.99 25.85 -5.23
C LEU A 301 -7.53 27.01 -6.14
N SER A 302 -8.20 27.25 -7.27
CA SER A 302 -7.92 28.41 -8.14
C SER A 302 -8.25 29.75 -7.48
N LYS A 303 -9.07 29.72 -6.43
CA LYS A 303 -9.42 30.89 -5.63
C LYS A 303 -8.45 31.11 -4.46
N CYS A 304 -7.49 30.19 -4.26
CA CYS A 304 -6.49 30.31 -3.22
C CYS A 304 -5.41 31.32 -3.63
N LYS A 305 -4.89 32.11 -2.67
CA LYS A 305 -3.76 33.02 -2.88
C LYS A 305 -2.41 32.30 -3.05
N HIS A 306 -2.37 31.00 -2.80
CA HIS A 306 -1.14 30.20 -2.78
C HIS A 306 -0.93 29.48 -4.11
N LYS A 307 0.31 29.05 -4.34
CA LYS A 307 0.72 28.27 -5.51
C LYS A 307 0.44 26.80 -5.28
N VAL A 308 -0.02 26.10 -6.32
CA VAL A 308 -0.40 24.69 -6.21
C VAL A 308 0.31 23.85 -7.26
N ILE A 309 1.05 22.85 -6.83
CA ILE A 309 1.56 21.77 -7.68
C ILE A 309 0.49 20.68 -7.70
N VAL A 310 0.05 20.29 -8.90
CA VAL A 310 -1.05 19.32 -9.08
C VAL A 310 -0.54 18.07 -9.79
N VAL A 311 -0.75 16.89 -9.18
CA VAL A 311 -0.66 15.62 -9.89
C VAL A 311 -1.96 15.43 -10.67
N THR A 312 -1.95 15.75 -11.97
CA THR A 312 -3.15 15.89 -12.78
C THR A 312 -3.76 14.55 -13.21
N GLY A 313 -2.98 13.47 -13.17
CA GLY A 313 -3.43 12.13 -13.52
C GLY A 313 -3.79 11.94 -14.99
N LYS A 314 -4.47 10.82 -15.28
CA LYS A 314 -4.70 10.33 -16.66
C LYS A 314 -5.55 11.25 -17.55
N PHE A 315 -6.52 11.96 -16.97
CA PHE A 315 -7.49 12.77 -17.72
C PHE A 315 -7.22 14.28 -17.59
N HIS A 316 -5.94 14.65 -17.52
CA HIS A 316 -5.50 16.03 -17.35
C HIS A 316 -5.85 16.95 -18.53
N ASP A 317 -6.17 16.37 -19.69
CA ASP A 317 -6.63 17.03 -20.90
C ASP A 317 -8.09 17.51 -20.80
N LYS A 318 -8.86 17.04 -19.81
CA LYS A 318 -10.28 17.37 -19.63
C LYS A 318 -10.56 18.58 -18.74
N TYR A 319 -9.54 19.20 -18.16
CA TYR A 319 -9.70 20.38 -17.31
C TYR A 319 -8.44 21.24 -17.35
N GLU A 320 -8.63 22.55 -17.18
CA GLU A 320 -7.52 23.51 -17.21
C GLU A 320 -7.06 23.85 -15.80
N LEU A 321 -5.75 24.02 -15.64
CA LEU A 321 -5.14 24.54 -14.43
C LEU A 321 -5.21 26.07 -14.43
N ALA A 322 -5.52 26.67 -13.28
CA ALA A 322 -5.55 28.12 -13.13
C ALA A 322 -4.14 28.73 -13.05
N ASN A 323 -4.02 30.05 -13.19
CA ASN A 323 -2.73 30.76 -13.20
C ASN A 323 -1.88 30.56 -11.94
N ASN A 324 -2.48 30.21 -10.80
CA ASN A 324 -1.76 29.89 -9.56
C ASN A 324 -1.31 28.42 -9.48
N MET A 325 -1.53 27.63 -10.52
CA MET A 325 -1.27 26.19 -10.52
C MET A 325 -0.31 25.79 -11.62
N TRP A 326 0.42 24.73 -11.34
CA TRP A 326 1.23 24.00 -12.31
C TRP A 326 1.11 22.51 -12.02
N GLY A 327 1.19 21.66 -13.02
CA GLY A 327 1.03 20.23 -12.79
C GLY A 327 1.37 19.38 -13.99
N GLN A 328 1.61 18.10 -13.70
CA GLN A 328 1.89 17.06 -14.67
C GLN A 328 1.13 15.78 -14.30
N PRO A 329 0.92 14.85 -15.25
CA PRO A 329 0.19 13.60 -14.99
C PRO A 329 0.87 12.74 -13.91
N PHE A 330 2.19 12.82 -13.83
CA PHE A 330 3.04 12.16 -12.85
C PHE A 330 4.10 13.14 -12.35
N LEU A 331 4.42 13.08 -11.06
CA LEU A 331 5.45 13.90 -10.43
C LEU A 331 6.26 13.05 -9.43
N PRO A 332 7.58 13.30 -9.31
CA PRO A 332 8.42 12.67 -8.29
C PRO A 332 8.05 13.15 -6.89
N GLN A 333 7.05 12.51 -6.26
CA GLN A 333 6.50 12.97 -4.97
C GLN A 333 7.58 13.16 -3.89
N LEU A 334 8.58 12.28 -3.82
CA LEU A 334 9.68 12.40 -2.84
C LEU A 334 10.54 13.65 -3.04
N GLU A 335 10.69 14.13 -4.28
CA GLU A 335 11.44 15.36 -4.59
C GLU A 335 10.58 16.63 -4.43
N VAL A 336 9.26 16.51 -4.63
CA VAL A 336 8.31 17.63 -4.46
C VAL A 336 8.06 17.91 -2.97
N LEU A 337 7.91 16.87 -2.15
CA LEU A 337 7.53 16.99 -0.75
C LEU A 337 8.43 17.93 0.07
N PRO A 338 9.78 17.89 -0.03
CA PRO A 338 10.66 18.83 0.68
C PRO A 338 10.34 20.31 0.42
N LEU A 339 9.86 20.65 -0.78
CA LEU A 339 9.69 22.02 -1.25
C LEU A 339 8.37 22.67 -0.81
N VAL A 340 7.37 21.88 -0.43
CA VAL A 340 6.01 22.37 -0.18
C VAL A 340 5.76 22.73 1.29
N ASP A 341 4.72 23.51 1.52
CA ASP A 341 4.26 23.96 2.82
C ASP A 341 3.03 23.17 3.32
N LEU A 342 2.29 22.50 2.43
CA LEU A 342 1.07 21.73 2.73
C LEU A 342 0.84 20.65 1.67
N VAL A 343 0.27 19.50 2.06
CA VAL A 343 -0.07 18.40 1.13
C VAL A 343 -1.55 18.03 1.21
N ILE A 344 -2.30 18.27 0.14
CA ILE A 344 -3.66 17.76 0.00
C ILE A 344 -3.58 16.35 -0.58
N THR A 345 -3.94 15.35 0.24
CA THR A 345 -3.79 13.92 -0.06
C THR A 345 -5.11 13.15 0.02
N HIS A 346 -5.17 12.01 -0.67
CA HIS A 346 -6.25 11.02 -0.55
C HIS A 346 -6.16 10.13 0.71
N GLY A 347 -5.08 10.25 1.49
CA GLY A 347 -4.88 9.47 2.73
C GLY A 347 -4.32 8.06 2.52
N GLY A 348 -3.77 7.73 1.35
CA GLY A 348 -3.02 6.50 1.16
C GLY A 348 -1.78 6.45 2.05
N ASN A 349 -1.51 5.29 2.64
CA ASN A 349 -0.52 5.16 3.73
C ASN A 349 0.89 5.61 3.33
N ASN A 350 1.34 5.34 2.10
CA ASN A 350 2.65 5.81 1.63
C ASN A 350 2.73 7.33 1.57
N THR A 351 1.77 8.00 0.93
CA THR A 351 1.75 9.47 0.89
C THR A 351 1.65 10.04 2.30
N PHE A 352 0.81 9.46 3.17
CA PHE A 352 0.71 9.86 4.57
C PHE A 352 2.06 9.81 5.29
N ILE A 353 2.78 8.69 5.19
CA ILE A 353 4.10 8.50 5.80
C ILE A 353 5.14 9.44 5.19
N GLU A 354 5.22 9.53 3.87
CA GLU A 354 6.17 10.40 3.17
C GLU A 354 5.94 11.87 3.56
N THR A 355 4.68 12.32 3.65
CA THR A 355 4.33 13.68 4.07
C THR A 355 4.77 13.96 5.50
N LEU A 356 4.55 13.04 6.43
CA LEU A 356 5.02 13.18 7.82
C LEU A 356 6.55 13.12 7.93
N TYR A 357 7.21 12.27 7.14
CA TYR A 357 8.67 12.15 7.12
C TYR A 357 9.35 13.48 6.75
N PHE A 358 8.79 14.21 5.79
CA PHE A 358 9.28 15.55 5.42
C PHE A 358 8.71 16.67 6.30
N GLY A 359 8.01 16.34 7.39
CA GLY A 359 7.49 17.29 8.37
C GLY A 359 6.43 18.25 7.81
N LYS A 360 5.61 17.78 6.86
CA LYS A 360 4.61 18.61 6.18
C LYS A 360 3.20 18.37 6.75
N PRO A 361 2.37 19.41 6.91
CA PRO A 361 0.97 19.25 7.26
C PRO A 361 0.14 18.68 6.09
N MET A 362 -1.00 18.07 6.41
CA MET A 362 -1.98 17.50 5.47
C MET A 362 -3.34 18.18 5.57
#